data_AF-A0A0S8DCC1-F1
#
_entry.id   AF-A0A0S8DCC1-F1
#
_cell.length_a   1.000
_cell.length_b   1.000
_cell.length_c   1.000
_cell.angle_alpha   90.00
_cell.angle_beta   90.00
_cell.angle_gamma   90.00
#
_symmetry.space_group_name_H-M   'P 1'
#
loop_
_entity.id
_entity.type
_entity.pdbx_description
1 polymer ?
#
loop_
_entity_poly.entity_id
_entity_poly.type
_entity_poly.pdbx_seq_one_letter_code
_entity_poly.pdbx_strand_id
1 'polypeptide(L)' 'MALGLGGVGMTPLAFPALAQRLVGTRPSKSDFDDLAREAAAQCEPSDDLHASAAYRRHVARVLATRALHDAQQRAGKMQ' A
#
# COMPACT_ATOMS: atom_id res chain seq x y z
N MET A 1 -2.68 -0.03 -13.81
CA MET A 1 -2.16 0.39 -12.48
C MET A 1 -1.72 -0.85 -11.73
N ALA A 2 -0.73 -0.74 -10.83
CA ALA A 2 -0.26 -1.85 -10.01
C ALA A 2 0.00 -1.39 -8.57
N LEU A 3 -0.11 -2.30 -7.61
CA LEU A 3 0.23 -2.09 -6.19
C LEU A 3 0.96 -3.33 -5.67
N GLY A 4 2.04 -3.11 -4.92
CA GLY A 4 2.75 -4.17 -4.20
C GLY A 4 3.45 -3.63 -2.96
N LEU A 5 3.74 -4.53 -2.02
CA LEU A 5 4.41 -4.23 -0.74
C LEU A 5 5.53 -5.25 -0.52
N GLY A 6 6.71 -4.78 -0.12
CA GLY A 6 7.87 -5.60 0.24
C GLY A 6 8.24 -5.46 1.72
N GLY A 7 8.94 -6.44 2.28
CA GLY A 7 9.29 -6.48 3.71
C GLY A 7 8.10 -6.79 4.64
N VAL A 8 7.02 -7.32 4.07
CA VAL A 8 5.72 -7.55 4.74
C VAL A 8 5.31 -9.03 4.81
N GLY A 9 6.27 -9.92 4.53
CA GLY A 9 6.16 -11.37 4.43
C GLY A 9 7.47 -11.93 3.86
N MET A 10 7.52 -13.23 3.58
CA MET A 10 8.73 -13.89 3.03
C MET A 10 9.11 -13.42 1.61
N THR A 11 8.13 -12.92 0.85
CA THR A 11 8.29 -12.40 -0.51
C THR A 11 7.49 -11.11 -0.69
N PRO A 12 7.77 -10.30 -1.73
CA PRO A 12 6.90 -9.18 -2.08
C PRO A 12 5.48 -9.65 -2.41
N LEU A 13 4.48 -8.95 -1.88
CA LEU A 13 3.06 -9.19 -2.14
C LEU A 13 2.55 -8.20 -3.20
N ALA A 14 1.71 -8.66 -4.11
CA ALA A 14 1.04 -7.84 -5.13
C ALA A 14 -0.47 -7.87 -4.93
N PHE A 15 -1.13 -6.73 -5.16
CA PHE A 15 -2.56 -6.54 -4.84
C PHE A 15 -3.36 -6.15 -6.09
N PRO A 16 -3.53 -7.06 -7.08
CA PRO A 16 -4.18 -6.74 -8.35
C PRO A 16 -5.64 -6.31 -8.17
N ALA A 17 -6.40 -6.96 -7.28
CA ALA A 17 -7.79 -6.60 -6.97
C ALA A 17 -7.91 -5.18 -6.39
N LEU A 18 -6.98 -4.76 -5.53
CA LEU A 18 -6.93 -3.40 -5.00
C LEU A 18 -6.54 -2.40 -6.07
N ALA A 19 -5.49 -2.68 -6.84
CA ALA A 19 -5.05 -1.81 -7.93
C ALA A 19 -6.13 -1.60 -9.00
N GLN A 20 -6.99 -2.60 -9.25
CA GLN A 20 -8.09 -2.52 -10.22
C GLN A 20 -9.18 -1.53 -9.81
N ARG A 21 -9.43 -1.33 -8.51
CA ARG A 21 -10.42 -0.35 -7.99
C ARG A 21 -10.06 1.12 -8.31
N LEU A 22 -8.79 1.37 -8.62
CA LEU A 22 -8.25 2.70 -8.94
C LEU A 22 -8.24 2.99 -10.45
N VAL A 23 -8.58 2.01 -11.30
CA VAL A 23 -8.65 2.18 -12.75
C VAL A 23 -9.95 2.91 -13.13
N GLY A 24 -9.82 4.04 -13.83
CA GLY A 24 -10.96 4.84 -14.29
C GLY A 24 -11.61 5.72 -13.21
N THR A 25 -11.11 5.70 -11.97
CA THR A 25 -11.64 6.50 -10.86
C THR A 25 -10.78 7.75 -10.60
N ARG A 26 -11.31 8.69 -9.82
CA ARG A 26 -10.55 9.83 -9.26
C ARG A 26 -10.44 9.66 -7.74
N PRO A 27 -9.50 8.82 -7.25
CA PRO A 27 -9.41 8.49 -5.84
C PRO A 27 -9.09 9.73 -4.99
N SER A 28 -9.80 9.86 -3.88
CA SER A 28 -9.53 10.83 -2.82
C SER A 28 -8.41 10.34 -1.89
N LYS A 29 -8.05 11.18 -0.93
CA LYS A 29 -7.16 10.79 0.17
C LYS A 29 -7.71 9.61 0.99
N SER A 30 -9.02 9.59 1.24
CA SER A 30 -9.65 8.50 2.02
C SER A 30 -9.55 7.17 1.29
N ASP A 31 -9.77 7.16 -0.02
CA ASP A 31 -9.68 5.95 -0.84
C ASP A 31 -8.30 5.31 -0.78
N PHE A 32 -7.23 6.13 -0.72
CA PHE A 32 -5.87 5.63 -0.52
C PHE A 32 -5.62 5.10 0.88
N ASP A 33 -6.13 5.75 1.93
CA ASP A 33 -6.00 5.27 3.32
C ASP A 33 -6.77 3.97 3.57
N ASP A 34 -7.94 3.82 2.94
CA ASP A 34 -8.76 2.60 2.97
C ASP A 34 -8.06 1.45 2.24
N LEU A 35 -7.55 1.71 1.03
CA LEU A 35 -6.89 0.72 0.20
C LEU A 35 -5.51 0.31 0.76
N ALA A 36 -4.78 1.24 1.37
CA ALA A 36 -3.54 0.96 2.11
C ALA A 36 -3.79 0.13 3.38
N ARG A 37 -4.89 0.38 4.09
CA ARG A 37 -5.32 -0.44 5.24
C ARG A 37 -5.64 -1.87 4.81
N GLU A 38 -6.35 -2.03 3.70
CA GLU A 38 -6.75 -3.34 3.17
C GLU A 38 -5.55 -4.14 2.65
N ALA A 39 -4.60 -3.50 1.96
CA ALA A 39 -3.34 -4.11 1.56
C ALA A 39 -2.53 -4.57 2.79
N ALA A 40 -2.40 -3.73 3.81
CA ALA A 40 -1.68 -4.08 5.04
C ALA A 40 -2.38 -5.17 5.87
N ALA A 41 -3.71 -5.26 5.83
CA ALA A 41 -4.44 -6.34 6.50
C ALA A 41 -4.14 -7.73 5.91
N GLN A 42 -3.78 -7.79 4.62
CA GLN A 42 -3.36 -9.01 3.92
C GLN A 42 -1.86 -9.36 4.12
N CYS A 43 -1.13 -8.61 4.95
CA CYS A 43 0.30 -8.84 5.20
C CYS A 43 0.54 -9.67 6.47
N GLU A 44 1.51 -10.58 6.41
CA GLU A 44 1.91 -11.50 7.51
C GLU A 44 3.43 -11.40 7.81
N PRO A 45 3.91 -10.34 8.51
CA PRO A 45 5.34 -10.08 8.68
C PRO A 45 5.98 -10.48 10.04
N SER A 46 6.97 -11.37 10.08
CA SER A 46 7.84 -11.68 11.25
C SER A 46 7.10 -12.35 12.42
N ASP A 47 7.34 -12.08 13.71
CA ASP A 47 8.18 -11.07 14.42
C ASP A 47 9.73 -11.22 14.31
N ASP A 48 10.53 -10.21 14.72
CA ASP A 48 12.01 -10.32 14.89
C ASP A 48 12.58 -9.32 15.93
N LEU A 49 13.91 -9.34 16.15
CA LEU A 49 14.63 -8.43 17.07
C LEU A 49 14.52 -6.94 16.68
N HIS A 50 14.31 -6.63 15.41
CA HIS A 50 14.33 -5.26 14.89
C HIS A 50 12.95 -4.59 14.94
N ALA A 51 11.87 -5.36 14.78
CA ALA A 51 10.51 -4.88 14.83
C ALA A 51 9.48 -5.99 15.10
N SER A 52 8.32 -5.60 15.64
CA SER A 52 7.17 -6.49 15.73
C SER A 52 6.40 -6.59 14.40
N ALA A 53 5.62 -7.67 14.26
CA ALA A 53 4.69 -7.87 13.17
C ALA A 53 3.64 -6.75 13.09
N ALA A 54 3.14 -6.32 14.25
CA ALA A 54 2.24 -5.18 14.36
C ALA A 54 2.88 -3.87 13.85
N TYR A 55 4.15 -3.61 14.19
CA TYR A 55 4.87 -2.45 13.71
C TYR A 55 5.12 -2.51 12.20
N ARG A 56 5.62 -3.64 11.67
CA ARG A 56 5.81 -3.81 10.22
C ARG A 56 4.50 -3.63 9.44
N ARG A 57 3.39 -4.18 9.93
CA ARG A 57 2.06 -4.00 9.32
C ARG A 57 1.60 -2.53 9.36
N HIS A 58 1.84 -1.83 10.46
CA HIS A 58 1.55 -0.40 10.57
C HIS A 58 2.39 0.43 9.58
N VAL A 59 3.70 0.20 9.51
CA VAL A 59 4.60 0.86 8.56
C VAL A 59 4.20 0.57 7.12
N ALA A 60 3.80 -0.67 6.80
CA ALA A 60 3.32 -1.06 5.47
C ALA A 60 2.13 -0.20 5.03
N ARG A 61 1.12 -0.02 5.90
CA ARG A 61 -0.01 0.89 5.64
C ARG A 61 0.45 2.32 5.41
N VAL A 62 1.29 2.85 6.30
CA VAL A 62 1.76 4.26 6.22
C VAL A 62 2.53 4.52 4.92
N LEU A 63 3.40 3.60 4.51
CA LEU A 63 4.15 3.71 3.26
C LEU A 63 3.26 3.52 2.03
N ALA A 64 2.28 2.63 2.08
CA ALA A 64 1.30 2.44 1.00
C ALA A 64 0.47 3.72 0.74
N THR A 65 -0.09 4.34 1.79
CA THR A 65 -0.80 5.64 1.68
C THR A 65 0.09 6.70 1.02
N ARG A 66 1.35 6.82 1.47
CA ARG A 66 2.30 7.81 0.93
C ARG A 66 2.63 7.54 -0.54
N ALA A 67 2.91 6.29 -0.90
CA ALA A 67 3.24 5.90 -2.28
C ALA A 67 2.07 6.15 -3.25
N LEU A 68 0.83 5.92 -2.82
CA LEU A 68 -0.38 6.21 -3.61
C LEU A 68 -0.57 7.71 -3.85
N HIS A 69 -0.37 8.54 -2.81
CA HIS A 69 -0.37 9.99 -2.96
C HIS A 69 0.73 10.49 -3.89
N ASP A 70 1.95 10.01 -3.72
CA ASP A 70 3.09 10.34 -4.59
C ASP A 70 2.80 9.97 -6.04
N ALA A 71 2.22 8.79 -6.29
CA ALA A 71 1.83 8.35 -7.62
C ALA A 71 0.76 9.26 -8.24
N GLN A 72 -0.27 9.67 -7.47
CA GLN A 72 -1.29 10.61 -7.92
C GLN A 72 -0.68 11.98 -8.26
N GLN A 73 0.19 12.51 -7.40
CA GLN A 73 0.86 13.80 -7.62
C GLN A 73 1.78 13.77 -8.84
N ARG A 74 2.47 12.65 -9.10
CA ARG A 74 3.29 12.48 -10.31
C ARG A 74 2.43 12.37 -11.56
N ALA A 75 1.34 11.59 -11.54
CA ALA A 75 0.42 11.47 -12.66
C ALA A 75 -0.24 12.82 -13.02
N GLY A 76 -0.60 13.64 -12.02
CA GLY A 76 -1.13 14.99 -12.24
C GLY A 76 -0.12 16.01 -12.77
N LYS A 77 1.19 15.72 -12.70
CA LYS A 77 2.28 16.54 -13.26
C LYS A 77 2.71 16.13 -14.67
N MET A 78 2.08 15.10 -15.26
CA MET A 78 2.35 14.64 -16.62
C MET A 78 1.34 15.22 -17.63
N GLN A 79 1.03 16.52 -17.49
CA GLN A 79 0.17 17.32 -18.37
C GLN A 79 0.94 18.55 -18.86
#